data_AF-A0A8T4EPF7-F1
#
_entry.id   AF-A0A8T4EPF7-F1
#
_cell.length_a   1.000
_cell.length_b   1.000
_cell.length_c   1.000
_cell.angle_alpha   90.00
_cell.angle_beta   90.00
_cell.angle_gamma   90.00
#
_symmetry.space_group_name_H-M   'P 1'
#
loop_
_entity.id
_entity.type
_entity.pdbx_description
1 polymer ?
#
loop_
_entity_poly.entity_id
_entity_poly.type
_entity_poly.pdbx_seq_one_letter_code
_entity_poly.pdbx_strand_id
1 'polypeptide(L)'
;MRADDADIIADERMLTCGRCKKSVPVSTIQYMPKGDGGMIALCSNCRSQSTVKSAIKPTSKGLSSANKINYLCERCNYKFSHDPMSHAVLKCPYCSKDDKLKNLSKTSAGNLLKSSGL
;
A
#
# COMPACT_ATOMS: atom_id res chain seq x y z
N MET A 1 14.12 12.22 34.69
CA MET A 1 13.04 11.40 34.12
C MET A 1 12.29 12.28 33.14
N ARG A 2 12.48 12.09 31.83
CA ARG A 2 11.66 12.72 30.79
C ARG A 2 11.13 11.57 29.97
N ALA A 3 9.81 11.40 29.99
CA ALA A 3 9.12 10.42 29.18
C ALA A 3 9.03 11.04 27.78
N ASP A 4 9.73 10.46 26.82
CA ASP A 4 9.60 10.83 25.43
C ASP A 4 8.24 10.33 24.92
N ASP A 5 7.31 11.27 24.76
CA ASP A 5 5.98 11.09 24.19
C ASP A 5 6.05 10.42 22.81
N ALA A 6 5.78 9.12 22.77
CA ALA A 6 5.47 8.41 21.55
C ALA A 6 4.07 8.82 21.08
N ASP A 7 3.99 9.81 20.19
CA ASP A 7 2.80 10.13 19.41
C ASP A 7 2.49 8.94 18.49
N ILE A 8 1.83 7.93 19.05
CA ILE A 8 1.16 6.88 18.29
C ILE A 8 -0.02 7.59 17.64
N ILE A 9 0.16 8.06 16.41
CA ILE A 9 -0.96 8.36 15.50
C ILE A 9 -1.63 7.02 15.20
N ALA A 10 -2.41 6.51 16.16
CA ALA A 10 -3.36 5.46 15.92
C ALA A 10 -4.39 6.09 15.01
N ASP A 11 -4.31 5.81 13.71
CA ASP A 11 -5.31 6.25 12.74
C ASP A 11 -6.70 5.77 13.23
N GLU A 12 -7.43 6.66 13.90
CA GLU A 12 -8.70 6.38 14.59
C GLU A 12 -9.84 6.05 13.60
N ARG A 13 -9.56 6.08 12.30
CA ARG A 13 -10.56 5.74 11.30
C ARG A 13 -10.79 4.24 11.34
N MET A 14 -12.02 3.88 11.68
CA MET A 14 -12.48 2.49 11.65
C MET A 14 -13.23 2.22 10.35
N LEU A 15 -12.95 1.07 9.75
CA LEU A 15 -13.65 0.55 8.57
C LEU A 15 -14.27 -0.81 8.88
N THR A 16 -15.43 -1.07 8.29
CA THR A 16 -16.13 -2.34 8.46
C THR A 16 -15.58 -3.38 7.48
N CYS A 17 -15.12 -4.52 8.02
CA CYS A 17 -14.73 -5.66 7.21
C CYS A 17 -15.95 -6.22 6.45
N GLY A 18 -15.85 -6.34 5.12
CA GLY A 18 -16.90 -6.87 4.26
C GLY A 18 -17.24 -8.34 4.51
N ARG A 19 -16.33 -9.12 5.15
CA ARG A 19 -16.51 -10.56 5.44
C ARG A 19 -17.05 -10.82 6.84
N CYS A 20 -16.42 -10.31 7.90
CA CYS A 20 -16.86 -10.54 9.28
C CYS A 20 -17.73 -9.43 9.87
N LYS A 21 -17.98 -8.36 9.11
CA LYS A 21 -18.79 -7.19 9.51
C LYS A 21 -18.31 -6.48 10.79
N LYS A 22 -17.08 -6.77 11.24
CA LYS A 22 -16.46 -6.08 12.38
C LYS A 22 -15.87 -4.74 11.95
N SER A 23 -16.07 -3.71 12.77
CA SER A 23 -15.35 -2.45 12.69
C SER A 23 -13.94 -2.66 13.21
N VAL A 24 -12.96 -2.36 12.38
CA VAL A 24 -11.54 -2.50 12.69
C VAL A 24 -10.80 -1.26 12.18
N PRO A 25 -9.64 -0.90 12.75
CA PRO A 25 -8.87 0.25 12.27
C PRO A 25 -8.48 0.07 10.80
N VAL A 26 -8.47 1.15 10.03
CA VAL A 26 -8.14 1.13 8.60
C VAL A 26 -6.76 0.52 8.32
N SER A 27 -5.82 0.66 9.25
CA SER A 27 -4.49 0.05 9.21
C SER A 27 -4.52 -1.48 9.07
N THR A 28 -5.63 -2.11 9.48
CA THR A 28 -5.83 -3.58 9.41
C THR A 28 -6.74 -4.02 8.28
N ILE A 29 -7.32 -3.07 7.52
CA ILE A 29 -8.19 -3.34 6.39
C ILE A 29 -7.39 -3.32 5.09
N GLN A 30 -7.67 -4.29 4.22
CA GLN A 30 -7.14 -4.33 2.87
C GLN A 30 -8.21 -4.72 1.87
N TYR A 31 -8.21 -4.08 0.70
CA TYR A 31 -9.12 -4.39 -0.39
C TYR A 31 -8.59 -5.55 -1.23
N MET A 32 -9.44 -6.55 -1.46
CA MET A 32 -9.14 -7.73 -2.29
C MET A 32 -10.18 -7.86 -3.42
N PRO A 33 -9.79 -8.37 -4.60
CA PRO A 33 -10.74 -8.60 -5.69
C PRO A 33 -11.73 -9.72 -5.33
N LYS A 34 -13.02 -9.52 -5.62
CA LYS A 34 -14.13 -10.46 -5.33
C LYS A 34 -14.54 -11.32 -6.54
N GLY A 35 -13.82 -11.24 -7.66
CA GLY A 35 -14.11 -11.99 -8.90
C GLY A 35 -15.11 -11.32 -9.85
N ASP A 36 -16.01 -10.48 -9.33
CA ASP A 36 -17.02 -9.75 -10.12
C ASP A 36 -16.54 -8.37 -10.62
N GLY A 37 -15.22 -8.17 -10.69
CA GLY A 37 -14.62 -6.83 -10.88
C GLY A 37 -14.77 -5.88 -9.68
N GLY A 38 -15.58 -6.22 -8.68
CA GLY A 38 -15.69 -5.51 -7.40
C GLY A 38 -14.55 -5.82 -6.42
N MET A 39 -14.25 -4.87 -5.54
CA MET A 39 -13.31 -5.05 -4.43
C MET A 39 -14.04 -5.19 -3.09
N ILE A 40 -13.51 -6.03 -2.20
CA ILE A 40 -14.02 -6.22 -0.84
C ILE A 40 -12.95 -5.85 0.19
N ALA A 41 -13.33 -5.01 1.16
CA ALA A 41 -12.49 -4.70 2.32
C ALA A 41 -12.45 -5.89 3.28
N LEU A 42 -11.27 -6.41 3.59
CA LEU A 42 -11.06 -7.52 4.52
C LEU A 42 -10.10 -7.11 5.63
N CYS A 43 -10.42 -7.46 6.87
CA CYS A 43 -9.49 -7.30 7.98
C CYS A 43 -8.40 -8.37 7.94
N SER A 44 -7.28 -8.14 8.63
CA SER A 44 -6.15 -9.08 8.73
C SER A 44 -6.59 -10.52 9.06
N ASN A 45 -7.49 -10.69 10.03
CA ASN A 45 -8.01 -12.02 10.40
C ASN A 45 -8.79 -12.70 9.26
N CYS A 46 -9.59 -11.94 8.52
CA CYS A 46 -10.37 -12.46 7.39
C CYS A 46 -9.51 -12.73 6.15
N ARG A 47 -8.41 -11.99 6.00
CA ARG A 47 -7.41 -12.20 4.95
C ARG A 47 -6.62 -13.49 5.22
N SER A 48 -6.13 -13.68 6.44
CA SER A 48 -5.37 -14.89 6.83
C SER A 48 -6.18 -16.18 6.68
N GLN A 49 -7.50 -16.09 6.86
CA GLN A 49 -8.43 -17.20 6.61
C GLN A 49 -8.80 -17.40 5.13
N SER A 50 -8.44 -16.47 4.25
CA SER A 50 -8.59 -16.65 2.80
C SER A 50 -7.39 -17.36 2.17
N THR A 51 -6.24 -17.36 2.84
CA THR A 51 -4.99 -17.98 2.37
C THR A 51 -4.83 -19.47 2.74
N VAL A 52 -5.85 -20.13 3.31
CA VAL A 52 -5.76 -21.56 3.71
C VAL A 52 -5.78 -22.55 2.53
N LYS A 53 -5.66 -22.05 1.28
CA LYS A 53 -5.35 -22.89 0.11
C LYS A 53 -4.18 -22.30 -0.68
N SER A 54 -3.05 -22.15 -0.02
CA SER A 54 -1.74 -22.28 -0.67
C SER A 54 -0.64 -22.22 0.39
N ALA A 55 -0.22 -23.39 0.84
CA ALA A 55 1.08 -23.57 1.44
C ALA A 55 2.16 -23.27 0.39
N ILE A 56 2.42 -21.99 0.13
CA ILE A 56 3.60 -21.57 -0.61
C ILE A 56 4.66 -21.33 0.45
N LYS A 57 5.56 -22.30 0.56
CA LYS A 57 6.81 -22.22 1.33
C LYS A 57 7.43 -20.84 1.12
N PRO A 58 8.01 -20.20 2.16
CA PRO A 58 8.85 -19.03 1.97
C PRO A 58 10.10 -19.50 1.19
N THR A 59 10.03 -19.44 -0.13
CA THR A 59 11.19 -19.67 -0.97
C THR A 59 11.85 -18.32 -1.13
N SER A 60 12.80 -18.06 -0.23
CA SER A 60 13.97 -17.26 -0.52
C SER A 60 14.67 -17.83 -1.76
N LYS A 61 14.21 -17.44 -2.95
CA LYS A 61 14.98 -17.52 -4.19
C LYS A 61 14.77 -16.24 -4.96
N GLY A 62 15.87 -15.50 -5.12
CA GLY A 62 15.91 -14.24 -5.82
C GLY A 62 15.44 -14.36 -7.27
N LEU A 63 14.90 -13.26 -7.74
CA LEU A 63 15.07 -12.84 -9.12
C LEU A 63 15.11 -11.31 -9.09
N SER A 64 16.30 -10.76 -9.33
CA SER A 64 16.47 -9.35 -9.70
C SER A 64 15.58 -9.05 -10.90
N SER A 65 14.42 -8.46 -10.68
CA SER A 65 13.70 -7.72 -11.72
C SER A 65 14.05 -6.25 -11.52
N ALA A 66 15.09 -5.83 -12.22
CA ALA A 66 15.81 -4.57 -12.07
C ALA A 66 15.02 -3.30 -12.50
N ASN A 67 13.68 -3.32 -12.49
CA ASN A 67 12.89 -2.17 -12.98
C ASN A 67 11.54 -1.98 -12.30
N LYS A 68 11.38 -2.36 -11.02
CA LYS A 68 10.15 -2.08 -10.28
C LYS A 68 10.15 -0.62 -9.81
N ILE A 69 9.17 0.15 -10.26
CA ILE A 69 9.00 1.56 -9.88
C ILE A 69 8.17 1.65 -8.61
N ASN A 70 8.63 2.42 -7.63
CA ASN A 70 7.85 2.67 -6.43
C ASN A 70 6.88 3.83 -6.67
N TYR A 71 5.63 3.66 -6.26
CA TYR A 71 4.57 4.65 -6.32
C TYR A 71 4.04 4.94 -4.91
N LEU A 72 3.73 6.20 -4.65
CA LEU A 72 3.04 6.68 -3.46
C LEU A 72 1.65 7.16 -3.86
N CYS A 73 0.61 6.59 -3.27
CA CYS A 73 -0.74 7.11 -3.41
C CYS A 73 -0.96 8.26 -2.43
N GLU A 74 -1.16 9.49 -2.91
CA GLU A 74 -1.35 10.66 -2.04
C GLU A 74 -2.75 10.69 -1.40
N ARG A 75 -3.70 9.84 -1.83
CA ARG A 75 -5.02 9.73 -1.19
C ARG A 75 -4.98 8.97 0.13
N CYS A 76 -4.25 7.86 0.15
CA CYS A 76 -4.19 6.96 1.30
C CYS A 76 -2.78 6.80 1.87
N ASN A 77 -1.84 7.64 1.39
CA ASN A 77 -0.42 7.62 1.74
C ASN A 77 0.24 6.22 1.57
N TYR A 78 -0.32 5.38 0.69
CA TYR A 78 0.12 3.99 0.53
C TYR A 78 1.23 3.86 -0.51
N LYS A 79 2.33 3.22 -0.13
CA LYS A 79 3.49 2.97 -0.98
C LYS A 79 3.43 1.56 -1.57
N PHE A 80 3.58 1.43 -2.89
CA PHE A 80 3.59 0.14 -3.57
C PHE A 80 4.53 0.16 -4.77
N SER A 81 5.05 -1.01 -5.14
CA SER A 81 5.90 -1.17 -6.31
C SER A 81 5.06 -1.67 -7.48
N HIS A 82 5.24 -1.06 -8.65
CA HIS A 82 4.59 -1.47 -9.88
C HIS A 82 5.62 -1.64 -10.98
N ASP A 83 5.42 -2.66 -11.79
CA ASP A 83 6.29 -2.96 -12.91
C ASP A 83 5.84 -2.16 -14.14
N PRO A 84 6.66 -1.24 -14.67
CA PRO A 84 6.28 -0.39 -15.80
C PRO A 84 6.18 -1.15 -17.13
N MET A 85 6.70 -2.39 -17.22
CA MET A 85 6.49 -3.27 -18.37
C MET A 85 5.21 -4.09 -18.24
N SER A 86 4.54 -4.06 -17.09
CA SER A 86 3.24 -4.67 -16.95
C SER A 86 2.22 -3.87 -17.75
N HIS A 87 1.49 -4.52 -18.64
CA HIS A 87 0.30 -3.94 -19.30
C HIS A 87 -0.88 -3.74 -18.33
N ALA A 88 -0.68 -3.98 -17.02
CA ALA A 88 -1.68 -3.75 -16.00
C ALA A 88 -1.91 -2.25 -15.76
N VAL A 89 -3.16 -1.85 -15.63
CA VAL A 89 -3.50 -0.45 -15.33
C VAL A 89 -2.95 -0.08 -13.95
N LEU A 90 -2.10 0.94 -13.91
CA LEU A 90 -1.47 1.46 -12.70
C LEU A 90 -2.53 2.07 -11.77
N LYS A 91 -2.96 1.31 -10.76
CA LYS A 91 -3.94 1.73 -9.75
C LYS A 91 -3.42 1.46 -8.34
N CYS A 92 -3.81 2.30 -7.39
CA CYS A 92 -3.48 2.06 -5.99
C CYS A 92 -4.17 0.77 -5.50
N PRO A 93 -3.44 -0.21 -4.96
CA PRO A 93 -4.06 -1.44 -4.43
C PRO A 93 -4.87 -1.19 -3.16
N TYR A 94 -4.72 -0.02 -2.53
CA TYR A 94 -5.41 0.32 -1.29
C TYR A 94 -6.71 1.11 -1.52
N CYS A 95 -6.74 2.06 -2.46
CA CYS A 95 -7.94 2.86 -2.74
C CYS A 95 -8.52 2.67 -4.15
N SER A 96 -7.90 1.83 -4.98
CA SER A 96 -8.27 1.57 -6.38
C SER A 96 -8.27 2.79 -7.30
N LYS A 97 -7.70 3.92 -6.86
CA LYS A 97 -7.58 5.14 -7.64
C LYS A 97 -6.21 5.22 -8.32
N ASP A 98 -6.20 5.73 -9.54
CA ASP A 98 -5.02 6.05 -10.35
C ASP A 98 -4.68 7.56 -10.33
N ASP A 99 -5.64 8.40 -9.95
CA ASP A 99 -5.62 9.87 -10.03
C ASP A 99 -4.55 10.60 -9.18
N LYS A 100 -4.03 9.98 -8.11
CA LYS A 100 -3.04 10.61 -7.21
C LYS A 100 -1.89 9.66 -6.88
N LEU A 101 -1.23 9.14 -7.90
CA LEU A 101 -0.09 8.23 -7.79
C LEU A 101 1.23 8.94 -8.13
N LYS A 102 2.09 9.15 -7.13
CA LYS A 102 3.40 9.78 -7.27
C LYS A 102 4.49 8.72 -7.47
N ASN A 103 5.17 8.77 -8.60
CA ASN A 103 6.32 7.92 -8.89
C ASN A 103 7.54 8.37 -8.04
N LEU A 104 7.94 7.53 -7.09
CA LEU A 104 9.07 7.78 -6.20
C LEU A 104 10.42 7.54 -6.90
N SER A 105 10.47 6.67 -7.91
CA SER A 105 11.71 6.40 -8.68
C SER A 105 12.13 7.58 -9.58
N LYS A 106 11.20 8.46 -9.95
CA LYS A 106 11.49 9.71 -10.67
C LYS A 106 11.83 10.89 -9.76
N THR A 107 11.93 10.70 -8.44
CA THR A 107 12.52 11.72 -7.58
C THR A 107 14.04 11.63 -7.71
N SER A 108 14.53 11.94 -8.90
CA SER A 108 15.92 12.27 -9.15
C SER A 108 16.32 13.32 -8.12
N ALA A 109 17.49 13.17 -7.54
CA ALA A 109 18.20 14.17 -6.77
C ALA A 109 18.49 15.42 -7.64
N GLY A 110 17.45 16.15 -7.99
CA GLY A 110 17.44 17.32 -8.89
C GLY A 110 17.04 18.62 -8.22
N ASN A 111 17.04 18.66 -6.88
CA ASN A 111 17.05 19.91 -6.11
C ASN A 111 18.44 20.11 -5.46
N LEU A 112 19.50 19.83 -6.21
CA LEU A 112 20.79 20.44 -5.95
C LEU A 112 20.82 21.80 -6.66
N LEU A 113 20.85 22.86 -5.88
CA LEU A 113 21.30 24.23 -6.23
C LEU A 113 20.35 25.06 -7.11
N LYS A 114 19.40 25.76 -6.47
CA LYS A 114 19.16 27.17 -6.80
C LYS A 114 18.38 27.92 -5.71
N SER A 115 19.13 28.64 -4.89
CA SER A 115 18.77 30.00 -4.47
C SER A 115 20.02 30.66 -3.89
N SER A 116 20.84 31.20 -4.78
CA SER A 116 21.70 32.34 -4.49
C SER A 116 20.81 33.55 -4.22
N GLY A 117 21.11 34.35 -3.20
CA GLY A 117 20.53 35.69 -3.06
C GLY A 117 20.32 36.13 -1.62
N LEU A 118 21.37 36.63 -0.99
CA LEU A 118 21.45 37.97 -0.41
C LEU A 118 22.89 38.29 0.00
#